data_AF-A0A365YTF5-F1
#
_entry.id   AF-A0A365YTF5-F1
#
_cell.length_a   1.000
_cell.length_b   1.000
_cell.length_c   1.000
_cell.angle_alpha   90.00
_cell.angle_beta   90.00
_cell.angle_gamma   90.00
#
_symmetry.space_group_name_H-M   'P 1'
#
loop_
_entity.id
_entity.type
_entity.pdbx_description
1 polymer ?
#
loop_
_entity_poly.entity_id
_entity_poly.type
_entity_poly.pdbx_seq_one_letter_code
_entity_poly.pdbx_strand_id
1 'polypeptide(L)'
;MPTDVEDAVINRGIAKDADNPELTDMDFAAMCASADSVPDLARARRVRGPQKTATKKLVSMRLDPDLVERLKADGPGWQRRANDMLRQAVGL
;
A
#
# COMPACT_ATOMS: atom_id res chain seq x y z
N MET A 1 5.88 -23.79 16.12
CA MET A 1 4.43 -23.99 16.04
C MET A 1 3.95 -24.53 17.38
N PRO A 2 2.69 -24.30 17.77
CA PRO A 2 2.11 -24.96 18.94
C PRO A 2 2.28 -26.49 18.84
N THR A 3 2.31 -27.14 19.98
CA THR A 3 2.25 -28.61 20.08
C THR A 3 0.81 -29.10 19.94
N ASP A 4 0.61 -30.36 19.58
CA ASP A 4 -0.73 -30.96 19.41
C ASP A 4 -1.62 -30.78 20.66
N VAL A 5 -1.01 -30.81 21.85
CA VAL A 5 -1.71 -30.59 23.13
C VAL A 5 -2.17 -29.14 23.27
N GLU A 6 -1.31 -28.19 22.88
CA GLU A 6 -1.65 -26.77 22.91
C GLU A 6 -2.73 -26.45 21.87
N ASP A 7 -2.66 -27.02 20.66
CA ASP A 7 -3.70 -26.89 19.63
C ASP A 7 -5.06 -27.43 20.11
N ALA A 8 -5.08 -28.57 20.81
CA ALA A 8 -6.31 -29.11 21.37
C ALA A 8 -6.95 -28.20 22.43
N VAL A 9 -6.13 -27.49 23.21
CA VAL A 9 -6.59 -26.50 24.20
C VAL A 9 -7.12 -25.25 23.50
N ILE A 10 -6.43 -24.76 22.48
CA ILE A 10 -6.84 -23.60 21.66
C ILE A 10 -8.20 -23.88 21.00
N ASN A 11 -8.34 -25.03 20.33
CA ASN A 11 -9.57 -25.41 19.63
C ASN A 11 -10.77 -25.54 20.59
N ARG A 12 -10.54 -26.04 21.82
CA ARG A 12 -11.60 -26.09 22.85
C ARG A 12 -12.03 -24.70 23.31
N GLY A 13 -11.11 -23.74 23.35
CA GLY A 13 -11.41 -22.35 23.65
C GLY A 13 -12.26 -21.72 22.57
N ILE A 14 -11.85 -21.88 21.30
CA ILE A 14 -12.58 -21.40 20.12
C ILE A 14 -14.00 -21.97 20.10
N ALA A 15 -14.17 -23.28 20.27
CA ALA A 15 -15.48 -23.93 20.24
C ALA A 15 -16.45 -23.52 21.37
N LYS A 16 -15.95 -22.88 22.43
CA LYS A 16 -16.77 -22.39 23.55
C LYS A 16 -17.13 -20.91 23.43
N ASP A 17 -16.52 -20.19 22.48
CA ASP A 17 -16.79 -18.77 22.27
C ASP A 17 -18.06 -18.61 21.44
N ALA A 18 -19.13 -18.14 22.10
CA ALA A 18 -20.42 -17.92 21.45
C ALA A 18 -20.45 -16.64 20.60
N ASP A 19 -19.56 -15.69 20.87
CA ASP A 19 -19.51 -14.39 20.18
C ASP A 19 -18.66 -14.46 18.90
N ASN A 20 -17.82 -15.49 18.78
CA ASN A 20 -16.96 -15.70 17.63
C ASN A 20 -16.96 -17.18 17.16
N PRO A 21 -18.09 -17.68 16.64
CA PRO A 21 -18.18 -19.03 16.11
C PRO A 21 -17.33 -19.21 14.85
N GLU A 22 -16.97 -20.45 14.54
CA GLU A 22 -16.30 -20.77 13.28
C GLU A 22 -17.24 -20.52 12.08
N LEU A 23 -16.67 -19.96 11.00
CA LEU A 23 -17.43 -19.67 9.78
C LEU A 23 -17.85 -20.97 9.10
N THR A 24 -19.14 -21.04 8.75
CA THR A 24 -19.73 -22.14 7.99
C THR A 24 -19.73 -21.84 6.49
N ASP A 25 -19.96 -22.86 5.67
CA ASP A 25 -20.13 -22.70 4.22
C ASP A 25 -21.29 -21.76 3.87
N MET A 26 -22.34 -21.74 4.70
CA MET A 26 -23.47 -20.83 4.53
C MET A 26 -23.08 -19.38 4.80
N ASP A 27 -22.21 -19.15 5.79
CA ASP A 27 -21.70 -17.79 6.08
C ASP A 27 -20.91 -17.26 4.88
N PHE A 28 -20.05 -18.10 4.28
CA PHE A 28 -19.34 -17.74 3.05
C PHE A 28 -20.27 -17.45 1.89
N ALA A 29 -21.33 -18.26 1.71
CA ALA A 29 -22.31 -18.04 0.66
C ALA A 29 -23.11 -16.73 0.86
N ALA A 30 -23.26 -16.27 2.10
CA ALA A 30 -23.95 -15.04 2.45
C ALA A 30 -23.06 -13.79 2.39
N MET A 31 -21.74 -13.93 2.22
CA MET A 31 -20.83 -12.79 2.12
C MET A 31 -21.11 -11.97 0.85
N CYS A 32 -21.17 -10.65 0.99
CA CYS A 32 -21.35 -9.71 -0.11
C CYS A 32 -20.40 -8.52 0.01
N ALA A 33 -20.36 -7.67 -1.01
CA ALA A 33 -19.50 -6.50 -0.98
C ALA A 33 -19.90 -5.58 0.18
N SER A 34 -18.92 -4.91 0.79
CA SER A 34 -19.21 -3.92 1.84
C SER A 34 -20.08 -2.77 1.34
N ALA A 35 -20.07 -2.51 0.02
CA ALA A 35 -20.98 -1.57 -0.62
C ALA A 35 -22.46 -1.96 -0.47
N ASP A 36 -22.74 -3.26 -0.38
CA ASP A 36 -24.09 -3.82 -0.27
C ASP A 36 -24.50 -4.04 1.19
N SER A 37 -23.59 -4.52 2.04
CA SER A 37 -23.87 -4.80 3.45
C SER A 37 -23.71 -3.61 4.39
N VAL A 38 -22.74 -2.73 4.14
CA VAL A 38 -22.45 -1.55 5.00
C VAL A 38 -22.11 -0.33 4.12
N PRO A 39 -23.10 0.26 3.44
CA PRO A 39 -22.88 1.28 2.42
C PRO A 39 -22.13 2.54 2.92
N ASP A 40 -22.36 2.94 4.17
CA ASP A 40 -21.71 4.11 4.77
C ASP A 40 -20.20 3.90 4.96
N LEU A 41 -19.79 2.68 5.32
CA LEU A 41 -18.38 2.32 5.44
C LEU A 41 -17.70 2.28 4.07
N ALA A 42 -18.39 1.78 3.05
CA ALA A 42 -17.89 1.76 1.69
C ALA A 42 -17.66 3.19 1.15
N ARG A 43 -18.55 4.14 1.45
CA ARG A 43 -18.41 5.56 1.08
C ARG A 43 -17.31 6.28 1.87
N ALA A 44 -17.09 5.89 3.12
CA ALA A 44 -16.03 6.44 3.96
C ALA A 44 -14.61 6.03 3.51
N ARG A 45 -14.50 5.03 2.60
CA ARG A 45 -13.22 4.58 2.06
C ARG A 45 -12.57 5.66 1.19
N ARG A 46 -11.68 6.46 1.80
CA ARG A 46 -10.83 7.43 1.09
C ARG A 46 -9.74 6.70 0.32
N VAL A 47 -10.07 6.17 -0.86
CA VAL A 47 -9.05 5.66 -1.79
C VAL A 47 -8.43 6.84 -2.50
N ARG A 48 -7.10 6.91 -2.52
CA ARG A 48 -6.39 7.87 -3.38
C ARG A 48 -6.82 7.58 -4.81
N GLY A 49 -7.47 8.56 -5.45
CA GLY A 49 -7.93 8.40 -6.83
C GLY A 49 -6.79 8.08 -7.80
N PRO A 50 -7.12 7.60 -9.01
CA PRO A 50 -6.13 7.36 -10.04
C PRO A 50 -5.21 8.57 -10.24
N GLN A 51 -3.91 8.33 -10.42
CA GLN A 51 -2.95 9.41 -10.60
C GLN A 51 -3.26 10.19 -11.89
N LYS A 52 -3.71 11.45 -11.75
CA LYS A 52 -4.18 12.29 -12.86
C LYS A 52 -3.06 12.85 -13.76
N THR A 53 -1.81 12.86 -13.28
CA THR A 53 -0.65 13.37 -14.03
C THR A 53 0.20 12.22 -14.57
N ALA A 54 0.81 12.43 -15.74
CA ALA A 54 1.75 11.46 -16.32
C ALA A 54 2.87 11.16 -15.31
N THR A 55 3.11 9.89 -15.07
CA THR A 55 4.17 9.44 -14.15
C THR A 55 5.53 9.81 -14.75
N LYS A 56 6.41 10.34 -13.90
CA LYS A 56 7.83 10.50 -14.28
C LYS A 56 8.35 9.12 -14.70
N LYS A 57 9.09 9.05 -15.80
CA LYS A 57 9.76 7.82 -16.22
C LYS A 57 11.04 7.65 -15.41
N LEU A 58 11.21 6.49 -14.77
CA LEU A 58 12.47 6.13 -14.14
C LEU A 58 13.46 5.76 -15.25
N VAL A 59 14.59 6.47 -15.31
CA VAL A 59 15.67 6.20 -16.25
C VAL A 59 16.92 5.87 -15.43
N SER A 60 17.60 4.78 -15.76
CA SER A 60 18.89 4.42 -15.17
C SER A 60 20.00 5.02 -16.03
N MET A 61 20.70 6.03 -15.51
CA MET A 61 21.84 6.67 -16.17
C MET A 61 22.99 6.87 -15.19
N ARG A 62 24.22 6.87 -15.68
CA ARG A 62 25.41 7.21 -14.90
C ARG A 62 25.69 8.70 -15.05
N LEU A 63 26.03 9.35 -13.94
CA LEU A 63 26.45 10.74 -13.86
C LEU A 63 27.81 10.79 -13.19
N ASP A 64 28.59 11.82 -13.49
CA ASP A 64 29.89 12.03 -12.86
C ASP A 64 29.73 12.25 -11.34
N PRO A 65 30.65 11.74 -10.50
CA PRO A 65 30.50 11.81 -9.04
C PRO A 65 30.40 13.24 -8.50
N ASP A 66 31.23 14.15 -9.01
CA ASP A 66 31.29 15.56 -8.64
C ASP A 66 29.98 16.30 -8.97
N LEU A 67 29.36 15.97 -10.11
CA LEU A 67 28.05 16.48 -10.50
C LEU A 67 26.98 16.04 -9.49
N VAL A 68 26.97 14.76 -9.09
CA VAL A 68 26.00 14.24 -8.11
C VAL A 68 26.18 14.90 -6.76
N GLU A 69 27.43 15.09 -6.32
CA GLU A 69 27.74 15.82 -5.08
C GLU A 69 27.23 17.26 -5.13
N ARG A 70 27.49 17.97 -6.23
CA ARG A 70 27.04 19.36 -6.41
C ARG A 70 25.51 19.48 -6.40
N LEU A 71 24.80 18.57 -7.07
CA LEU A 71 23.33 18.59 -7.07
C LEU A 71 22.75 18.34 -5.67
N LYS A 72 23.38 17.45 -4.89
CA LYS A 72 22.96 17.09 -3.53
C LYS A 72 23.33 18.13 -2.47
N ALA A 73 24.24 19.05 -2.76
CA ALA A 73 24.75 20.03 -1.79
C ALA A 73 23.63 20.85 -1.11
N ASP A 74 22.57 21.23 -1.86
CA ASP A 74 21.43 21.98 -1.30
C ASP A 74 20.38 21.09 -0.61
N GLY A 75 20.72 19.82 -0.32
CA GLY A 75 19.88 18.92 0.46
C GLY A 75 18.67 18.34 -0.29
N PRO A 76 17.61 17.94 0.45
CA PRO A 76 16.42 17.28 -0.11
C PRO A 76 15.82 18.01 -1.32
N GLY A 77 15.26 17.24 -2.24
CA GLY A 77 14.68 17.78 -3.48
C GLY A 77 15.66 18.00 -4.63
N TRP A 78 16.93 17.59 -4.49
CA TRP A 78 17.95 17.71 -5.55
C TRP A 78 17.53 17.04 -6.87
N GLN A 79 16.84 15.88 -6.82
CA GLN A 79 16.34 15.22 -8.03
C GLN A 79 15.29 16.04 -8.77
N ARG A 80 14.46 16.80 -8.04
CA ARG A 80 13.50 17.72 -8.65
C ARG A 80 14.23 18.87 -9.33
N ARG A 81 15.18 19.51 -8.64
CA ARG A 81 16.00 20.58 -9.22
C ARG A 81 16.76 20.11 -10.46
N ALA A 82 17.35 18.92 -10.41
CA ALA A 82 18.03 18.31 -11.55
C ALA A 82 17.08 18.09 -12.74
N ASN A 83 15.88 17.57 -12.49
CA ASN A 83 14.86 17.44 -13.54
C ASN A 83 14.49 18.80 -14.14
N ASP A 84 14.32 19.84 -13.32
CA ASP A 84 13.94 21.17 -13.79
C ASP A 84 15.06 21.81 -14.63
N MET A 85 16.33 21.63 -14.25
CA MET A 85 17.50 22.02 -15.06
C MET A 85 17.54 21.29 -16.41
N LEU A 86 17.28 19.97 -16.43
CA LEU A 86 17.25 19.19 -17.67
C LEU A 86 16.12 19.64 -18.59
N ARG A 87 14.93 19.97 -18.04
CA ARG A 87 13.83 20.53 -18.82
C ARG A 87 14.22 21.86 -19.47
N GLN A 88 14.81 22.77 -18.70
CA GLN A 88 15.30 24.04 -19.22
C GLN A 88 16.34 23.85 -20.33
N ALA A 89 17.29 22.92 -20.14
CA ALA A 89 18.35 22.64 -21.11
C ALA A 89 17.83 22.09 -22.44
N VAL A 90 16.69 21.39 -22.44
CA VAL A 90 16.05 20.83 -23.65
C VAL A 90 14.86 21.66 -24.15
N GLY A 91 14.59 22.82 -23.54
CA GLY A 91 13.52 23.75 -23.95
C GLY A 91 12.09 23.35 -23.53
N LEU A 92 11.95 22.70 -22.36
CA LEU A 92 10.67 22.24 -21.77
C LEU A 92 10.27 22.96 -20.48
#